data_AF-A0AAX0BNV5-F1
#
_entry.id   AF-A0AAX0BNV5-F1
#
_cell.length_a   1.000
_cell.length_b   1.000
_cell.length_c   1.000
_cell.angle_alpha   90.00
_cell.angle_beta   90.00
_cell.angle_gamma   90.00
#
_symmetry.space_group_name_H-M   'P 1'
#
loop_
_entity.id
_entity.type
_entity.pdbx_description
1 polymer ?
#
loop_
_entity_poly.entity_id
_entity_poly.type
_entity_poly.pdbx_seq_one_letter_code
_entity_poly.pdbx_strand_id
1 'polypeptide(L)'
;MTNKDLQLLEEIVNTDIPNLIPKFMNEAFNNGTREIEHPLDCTVTEKLKEISSKMRDEDDDYRIFCFADDIKDIWKLVIQKSIKCLRYFDTREPYIEYPSKHPVAYGVEELSDYFDKYISFESMLYGGGKYYRDHVIHVFRVWLLGLQCLLDDDGKYLKKIEIQRDVEINCFEKISIWSMIALTHDLGYPLEKAQGIIDRTKDMMKCFISNPTVSMDLSFNGIQTNMNDFVVRFISSKMIEVNNKCPKEECDEIERRYVARIQPKYYNKFQKSLERYNHGILSAIILYKLLRYFLESDFNINEDYQFGQEEARQFYIHREILRAVASHTCRDIYHLDMLSFSFLLIVVDDAQEWGRKRISELYVNKDSSYEFCSIVPSFDVHESQHRDETIKIHSFKAKEKFSFKNESDLRDTFLSLYKQCRGYKEIFRDGQDTIRRNFNFEKQCDISFENTKSVNFVVQLIISYDDRPRFTITVSGDTPRALNKFGVKYFEEIFKPYMVEKLESSSKEYSNTYEIIDQSE
;
A
#
# COMPACT_ATOMS: atom_id res chain seq x y z
N MET A 1 -13.84 -21.39 5.65
CA MET A 1 -13.73 -21.05 4.21
C MET A 1 -12.26 -21.13 3.87
N THR A 2 -11.90 -21.88 2.83
CA THR A 2 -10.50 -22.13 2.48
C THR A 2 -9.97 -21.11 1.46
N ASN A 3 -10.85 -20.49 0.66
CA ASN A 3 -10.47 -19.53 -0.37
C ASN A 3 -10.63 -18.09 0.12
N LYS A 4 -9.51 -17.39 0.35
CA LYS A 4 -9.56 -16.02 0.89
C LYS A 4 -10.11 -15.01 -0.12
N ASP A 5 -9.84 -15.20 -1.41
CA ASP A 5 -10.31 -14.28 -2.46
C ASP A 5 -11.83 -14.30 -2.56
N LEU A 6 -12.44 -15.49 -2.50
CA LEU A 6 -13.91 -15.63 -2.50
C LEU A 6 -14.52 -14.95 -1.29
N GLN A 7 -13.95 -15.14 -0.10
CA GLN A 7 -14.43 -14.50 1.13
C GLN A 7 -14.44 -12.96 0.99
N LEU A 8 -13.34 -12.38 0.50
CA LEU A 8 -13.22 -10.93 0.28
C LEU A 8 -14.26 -10.43 -0.74
N LEU A 9 -14.41 -11.15 -1.86
CA LEU A 9 -15.37 -10.79 -2.89
C LEU A 9 -16.80 -10.84 -2.35
N GLU A 10 -17.19 -11.90 -1.65
CA GLU A 10 -18.54 -12.04 -1.11
C GLU A 10 -18.87 -10.97 -0.06
N GLU A 11 -17.92 -10.67 0.84
CA GLU A 11 -18.08 -9.64 1.86
C GLU A 11 -18.31 -8.26 1.20
N ILE A 12 -17.43 -7.86 0.29
CA ILE A 12 -17.52 -6.58 -0.40
C ILE A 12 -18.80 -6.47 -1.24
N VAL A 13 -19.10 -7.50 -2.02
CA VAL A 13 -20.16 -7.46 -3.05
C VAL A 13 -21.56 -7.70 -2.48
N ASN A 14 -21.69 -8.59 -1.49
CA ASN A 14 -22.98 -8.97 -0.94
C ASN A 14 -23.33 -8.23 0.35
N THR A 15 -22.33 -7.70 1.07
CA THR A 15 -22.53 -7.02 2.35
C THR A 15 -22.21 -5.53 2.24
N ASP A 16 -20.98 -5.16 1.90
CA ASP A 16 -20.53 -3.77 2.04
C ASP A 16 -21.15 -2.84 1.00
N ILE A 17 -21.06 -3.20 -0.29
CA ILE A 17 -21.57 -2.37 -1.39
C ILE A 17 -23.08 -2.10 -1.24
N PRO A 18 -23.96 -3.10 -1.04
CA PRO A 18 -25.39 -2.87 -0.89
C PRO A 18 -25.76 -2.02 0.34
N ASN A 19 -24.98 -2.10 1.42
CA ASN A 19 -25.26 -1.40 2.66
C ASN A 19 -24.71 0.03 2.68
N LEU A 20 -23.53 0.27 2.08
CA LEU A 20 -22.79 1.52 2.21
C LEU A 20 -22.98 2.47 1.03
N ILE A 21 -23.00 1.96 -0.20
CA ILE A 21 -23.13 2.83 -1.38
C ILE A 21 -24.41 3.67 -1.32
N PRO A 22 -25.60 3.14 -0.95
CA PRO A 22 -26.79 3.98 -0.79
C PRO A 22 -26.63 5.06 0.30
N LYS A 23 -25.93 4.76 1.40
CA LYS A 23 -25.65 5.75 2.47
C LYS A 23 -24.74 6.85 1.94
N PHE A 24 -23.67 6.50 1.24
CA PHE A 24 -22.75 7.48 0.64
C PHE A 24 -23.43 8.32 -0.44
N MET A 25 -24.35 7.74 -1.23
CA MET A 25 -25.17 8.50 -2.18
C MET A 25 -26.03 9.55 -1.47
N ASN A 26 -26.68 9.17 -0.36
CA ASN A 26 -27.48 10.10 0.43
C ASN A 26 -26.63 11.20 1.07
N GLU A 27 -25.44 10.86 1.58
CA GLU A 27 -24.46 11.81 2.13
C GLU A 27 -23.97 12.80 1.06
N ALA A 28 -23.71 12.33 -0.17
CA ALA A 28 -23.18 13.17 -1.25
C ALA A 28 -24.23 14.10 -1.89
N PHE A 29 -25.50 13.69 -1.94
CA PHE A 29 -26.54 14.41 -2.68
C PHE A 29 -27.74 14.87 -1.85
N ASN A 30 -27.70 14.78 -0.52
CA ASN A 30 -28.77 15.20 0.38
C ASN A 30 -30.16 14.63 -0.03
N ASN A 31 -30.23 13.32 -0.27
CA ASN A 31 -31.42 12.57 -0.75
C ASN A 31 -31.85 12.84 -2.21
N GLY A 32 -31.02 13.50 -3.03
CA GLY A 32 -31.22 13.58 -4.47
C GLY A 32 -30.84 12.27 -5.18
N THR A 33 -31.63 11.85 -6.17
CA THR A 33 -31.25 10.75 -7.08
C THR A 33 -30.43 11.29 -8.24
N ARG A 34 -29.11 11.11 -8.18
CA ARG A 34 -28.19 11.30 -9.31
C ARG A 34 -27.48 10.00 -9.60
N GLU A 35 -27.33 9.68 -10.88
CA GLU A 35 -26.53 8.54 -11.31
C GLU A 35 -25.08 9.03 -11.51
N ILE A 36 -24.14 8.43 -10.77
CA ILE A 36 -22.72 8.75 -10.87
C ILE A 36 -21.94 7.48 -11.20
N GLU A 37 -20.93 7.63 -12.06
CA GLU A 37 -19.97 6.56 -12.32
C GLU A 37 -18.89 6.59 -11.23
N HIS A 38 -18.70 5.47 -10.54
CA HIS A 38 -17.74 5.32 -9.45
C HIS A 38 -17.14 3.90 -9.45
N PRO A 39 -15.99 3.67 -8.80
CA PRO A 39 -15.25 2.39 -8.89
C PRO A 39 -15.99 1.16 -8.34
N LEU A 40 -17.12 1.33 -7.66
CA LEU A 40 -17.94 0.26 -7.08
C LEU A 40 -19.38 0.33 -7.61
N ASP A 41 -19.57 0.87 -8.81
CA ASP A 41 -20.90 0.99 -9.43
C ASP A 41 -21.48 -0.38 -9.80
N CYS A 42 -22.71 -0.38 -10.34
CA CYS A 42 -23.40 -1.61 -10.74
C CYS A 42 -22.59 -2.45 -11.75
N THR A 43 -21.93 -1.80 -12.71
CA THR A 43 -21.15 -2.50 -13.76
C THR A 43 -19.95 -3.23 -13.17
N VAL A 44 -19.19 -2.57 -12.28
CA VAL A 44 -18.05 -3.20 -11.61
C VAL A 44 -18.55 -4.32 -10.69
N THR A 45 -19.60 -4.04 -9.91
CA THR A 45 -20.18 -5.01 -8.97
C THR A 45 -20.67 -6.27 -9.66
N GLU A 46 -21.31 -6.16 -10.83
CA GLU A 46 -21.74 -7.31 -11.63
C GLU A 46 -20.55 -8.16 -12.11
N LYS A 47 -19.48 -7.54 -12.60
CA LYS A 47 -18.26 -8.26 -12.98
C LYS A 47 -17.60 -8.98 -11.81
N LEU A 48 -17.60 -8.38 -10.62
CA LEU A 48 -17.11 -9.04 -9.41
C LEU A 48 -18.00 -10.23 -9.01
N LYS A 49 -19.32 -10.12 -9.14
CA LYS A 49 -20.27 -11.24 -8.94
C LYS A 49 -20.05 -12.38 -9.92
N GLU A 50 -19.72 -12.08 -11.17
CA GLU A 50 -19.42 -13.09 -12.18
C GLU A 50 -18.17 -13.91 -11.81
N ILE A 51 -17.16 -13.28 -11.21
CA ILE A 51 -15.97 -13.98 -10.71
C ILE A 51 -16.35 -14.82 -9.48
N SER A 52 -16.99 -14.22 -8.48
CA SER A 52 -17.33 -14.92 -7.23
C SER A 52 -18.23 -16.14 -7.47
N SER A 53 -19.22 -16.03 -8.36
CA SER A 53 -20.13 -17.15 -8.70
C SER A 53 -19.47 -18.33 -9.41
N LYS A 54 -18.28 -18.14 -10.00
CA LYS A 54 -17.50 -19.19 -10.68
C LYS A 54 -16.42 -19.82 -9.78
N MET A 55 -16.22 -19.28 -8.58
CA MET A 55 -15.33 -19.79 -7.55
C MET A 55 -16.11 -20.64 -6.54
N ARG A 56 -15.43 -21.62 -5.93
CA ARG A 56 -15.99 -22.49 -4.90
C ARG A 56 -15.14 -22.42 -3.64
N ASP A 57 -15.75 -22.66 -2.47
CA ASP A 57 -15.04 -22.68 -1.19
C ASP A 57 -13.89 -23.70 -1.11
N GLU A 58 -14.00 -24.78 -1.87
CA GLU A 58 -13.01 -25.87 -1.97
C GLU A 58 -11.89 -25.55 -2.97
N ASP A 59 -12.04 -24.50 -3.79
CA ASP A 59 -11.02 -24.11 -4.73
C ASP A 59 -9.80 -23.54 -3.99
N ASP A 60 -8.61 -23.85 -4.48
CA ASP A 60 -7.37 -23.29 -3.93
C ASP A 60 -7.21 -21.79 -4.23
N ASP A 61 -6.24 -21.15 -3.57
CA ASP A 61 -5.89 -19.74 -3.80
C ASP A 61 -5.35 -19.47 -5.22
N TYR A 62 -5.19 -20.49 -6.07
CA TYR A 62 -4.75 -20.34 -7.46
C TYR A 62 -5.91 -20.20 -8.44
N ARG A 63 -7.13 -20.49 -7.99
CA ARG A 63 -8.33 -20.38 -8.81
C ARG A 63 -8.52 -18.98 -9.41
N ILE A 64 -8.13 -17.94 -8.68
CA ILE A 64 -8.26 -16.56 -9.14
C ILE A 64 -7.45 -16.27 -10.42
N PHE A 65 -6.35 -16.98 -10.64
CA PHE A 65 -5.52 -16.80 -11.84
C PHE A 65 -6.23 -17.23 -13.13
N CYS A 66 -7.27 -18.08 -13.04
CA CYS A 66 -8.11 -18.41 -14.18
C CYS A 66 -8.92 -17.21 -14.70
N PHE A 67 -9.10 -16.18 -13.87
CA PHE A 67 -9.85 -14.95 -14.18
C PHE A 67 -8.93 -13.76 -14.46
N ALA A 68 -7.64 -13.99 -14.72
CA ALA A 68 -6.68 -12.89 -14.89
C ALA A 68 -7.04 -11.92 -16.03
N ASP A 69 -7.63 -12.41 -17.13
CA ASP A 69 -8.11 -11.54 -18.21
C ASP A 69 -9.34 -10.71 -17.78
N ASP A 70 -10.29 -11.34 -17.07
CA ASP A 70 -11.46 -10.64 -16.50
C ASP A 70 -11.01 -9.57 -15.47
N ILE A 71 -10.04 -9.89 -14.63
CA ILE A 71 -9.46 -8.98 -13.63
C ILE A 71 -8.74 -7.81 -14.31
N LYS A 72 -8.03 -8.04 -15.42
CA LYS A 72 -7.43 -6.96 -16.20
C LYS A 72 -8.49 -6.01 -16.77
N ASP A 73 -9.61 -6.55 -17.27
CA ASP A 73 -10.73 -5.72 -17.74
C ASP A 73 -11.37 -4.92 -16.60
N ILE A 74 -11.52 -5.53 -15.42
CA ILE A 74 -11.98 -4.86 -14.20
C ILE A 74 -11.00 -3.77 -13.78
N TRP A 75 -9.69 -4.04 -13.79
CA TRP A 75 -8.65 -3.07 -13.45
C TRP A 75 -8.75 -1.82 -14.31
N LYS A 76 -8.91 -1.97 -15.62
CA LYS A 76 -9.08 -0.87 -16.56
C LYS A 76 -10.37 -0.09 -16.27
N LEU A 77 -11.47 -0.81 -16.05
CA LEU A 77 -12.77 -0.22 -15.76
C LEU A 77 -12.75 0.58 -14.46
N VAL A 78 -12.18 0.03 -13.39
CA VAL A 78 -12.10 0.69 -12.07
C VAL A 78 -11.27 1.98 -12.15
N ILE A 79 -10.15 1.98 -12.87
CA ILE A 79 -9.36 3.21 -13.10
C ILE A 79 -10.18 4.24 -13.86
N GLN A 80 -10.86 3.83 -14.94
CA GLN A 80 -11.72 4.72 -15.72
C GLN A 80 -12.82 5.35 -14.86
N LYS A 81 -13.51 4.54 -14.06
CA LYS A 81 -14.60 4.97 -13.18
C LYS A 81 -14.09 5.86 -12.04
N SER A 82 -12.91 5.58 -11.51
CA SER A 82 -12.27 6.41 -10.47
C SER A 82 -11.97 7.81 -10.99
N ILE A 83 -11.37 7.94 -12.17
CA ILE A 83 -11.09 9.25 -12.78
C ILE A 83 -12.39 10.00 -13.06
N LYS A 84 -13.40 9.31 -13.63
CA LYS A 84 -14.71 9.92 -13.88
C LYS A 84 -15.36 10.44 -12.60
N CYS A 85 -15.29 9.67 -11.51
CA CYS A 85 -15.83 10.05 -10.21
C CYS A 85 -15.12 11.29 -9.64
N LEU A 86 -13.78 11.31 -9.66
CA LEU A 86 -12.99 12.44 -9.17
C LEU A 86 -13.27 13.71 -9.95
N ARG A 87 -13.35 13.61 -11.29
CA ARG A 87 -13.74 14.74 -12.16
C ARG A 87 -15.18 15.20 -11.95
N TYR A 88 -16.09 14.28 -11.64
CA TYR A 88 -17.49 14.62 -11.37
C TYR A 88 -17.62 15.53 -10.13
N PHE A 89 -16.79 15.32 -9.11
CA PHE A 89 -16.77 16.11 -7.88
C PHE A 89 -15.81 17.31 -7.92
N ASP A 90 -15.16 17.58 -9.05
CA ASP A 90 -14.45 18.85 -9.26
C ASP A 90 -15.48 19.92 -9.62
N THR A 91 -15.64 20.91 -8.74
CA THR A 91 -16.66 21.97 -8.89
C THR A 91 -16.34 22.95 -10.02
N ARG A 92 -15.11 22.93 -10.55
CA ARG A 92 -14.71 23.70 -11.74
C ARG A 92 -15.20 23.03 -13.01
N GLU A 93 -15.49 21.74 -12.96
CA GLU A 93 -16.00 20.97 -14.08
C GLU A 93 -17.54 21.04 -14.15
N PRO A 94 -18.13 21.06 -15.36
CA PRO A 94 -19.53 21.38 -15.55
C PRO A 94 -20.51 20.24 -15.18
N TYR A 95 -20.04 19.11 -14.64
CA TYR A 95 -20.84 17.88 -14.57
C TYR A 95 -21.92 17.90 -13.49
N ILE A 96 -21.70 18.67 -12.41
CA ILE A 96 -22.71 18.84 -11.35
C ILE A 96 -23.85 19.74 -11.84
N GLU A 97 -23.53 20.77 -12.62
CA GLU A 97 -24.48 21.78 -13.10
C GLU A 97 -25.22 21.33 -14.38
N TYR A 98 -24.55 20.60 -15.25
CA TYR A 98 -25.05 20.22 -16.57
C TYR A 98 -25.12 18.68 -16.72
N PRO A 99 -26.26 18.04 -16.38
CA PRO A 99 -26.41 16.59 -16.43
C PRO A 99 -26.21 15.93 -17.80
N SER A 100 -26.28 16.72 -18.89
CA SER A 100 -26.03 16.24 -20.25
C SER A 100 -24.56 16.07 -20.58
N LYS A 101 -23.65 16.57 -19.73
CA LYS A 101 -22.20 16.39 -19.87
C LYS A 101 -21.75 15.29 -18.92
N HIS A 102 -20.87 14.43 -19.41
CA HIS A 102 -20.30 13.34 -18.63
C HIS A 102 -18.77 13.40 -18.64
N PRO A 103 -18.11 13.09 -17.51
CA PRO A 103 -16.66 13.03 -17.46
C PRO A 103 -16.12 11.90 -18.34
N VAL A 104 -14.97 12.16 -18.96
CA VAL A 104 -14.24 11.19 -19.77
C VAL A 104 -12.86 10.98 -19.15
N ALA A 105 -12.44 9.72 -19.00
CA ALA A 105 -11.12 9.41 -18.47
C ALA A 105 -10.11 9.25 -19.62
N TYR A 106 -9.43 10.32 -19.98
CA TYR A 106 -8.40 10.31 -21.03
C TYR A 106 -7.08 9.73 -20.52
N GLY A 107 -6.37 8.95 -21.35
CA GLY A 107 -5.10 8.31 -20.98
C GLY A 107 -5.22 6.85 -20.52
N VAL A 108 -6.45 6.37 -20.26
CA VAL A 108 -6.69 5.03 -19.70
C VAL A 108 -6.34 3.93 -20.72
N GLU A 109 -6.56 4.18 -22.01
CA GLU A 109 -6.17 3.25 -23.07
C GLU A 109 -4.63 3.15 -23.14
N GLU A 110 -3.93 4.28 -23.12
CA GLU A 110 -2.46 4.31 -23.13
C GLU A 110 -1.85 3.64 -21.89
N LEU A 111 -2.49 3.81 -20.72
CA LEU A 111 -2.09 3.14 -19.49
C LEU A 111 -2.37 1.63 -19.56
N SER A 112 -3.49 1.21 -20.15
CA SER A 112 -3.80 -0.20 -20.40
C SER A 112 -2.79 -0.84 -21.35
N ASP A 113 -2.40 -0.16 -22.42
CA ASP A 113 -1.37 -0.61 -23.35
C ASP A 113 0.00 -0.76 -22.66
N TYR A 114 0.31 0.12 -21.72
CA TYR A 114 1.50 -0.02 -20.88
C TYR A 114 1.39 -1.25 -19.97
N PHE A 115 0.24 -1.46 -19.33
CA PHE A 115 -0.01 -2.62 -18.48
C PHE A 115 0.07 -3.95 -19.24
N ASP A 116 -0.30 -3.97 -20.51
CA ASP A 116 -0.09 -5.15 -21.37
C ASP A 116 1.39 -5.45 -21.63
N LYS A 117 2.19 -4.40 -21.87
CA LYS A 117 3.65 -4.55 -22.02
C LYS A 117 4.29 -5.00 -20.71
N TYR A 118 3.80 -4.51 -19.58
CA TYR A 118 4.18 -4.95 -18.23
C TYR A 118 3.98 -6.47 -18.09
N ILE A 119 2.78 -6.97 -18.39
CA ILE A 119 2.43 -8.40 -18.23
C ILE A 119 3.29 -9.27 -19.16
N SER A 120 3.52 -8.80 -20.38
CA SER A 120 4.38 -9.48 -21.35
C SER A 120 5.83 -9.57 -20.86
N PHE A 121 6.36 -8.50 -20.25
CA PHE A 121 7.71 -8.48 -19.69
C PHE A 121 7.83 -9.39 -18.46
N GLU A 122 6.85 -9.38 -17.56
CA GLU A 122 6.81 -10.28 -16.41
C GLU A 122 6.88 -11.75 -16.88
N SER A 123 6.09 -12.11 -17.88
CA SER A 123 6.10 -13.45 -18.48
C SER A 123 7.49 -13.86 -19.01
N MET A 124 8.26 -12.89 -19.53
CA MET A 124 9.63 -13.10 -20.00
C MET A 124 10.63 -13.30 -18.85
N LEU A 125 10.52 -12.50 -17.78
CA LEU A 125 11.44 -12.57 -16.63
C LEU A 125 11.38 -13.91 -15.90
N TYR A 126 10.18 -14.47 -15.77
CA TYR A 126 9.93 -15.62 -14.92
C TYR A 126 9.71 -16.93 -15.70
N GLY A 127 10.02 -16.94 -17.01
CA GLY A 127 10.16 -18.18 -17.78
C GLY A 127 8.86 -18.86 -18.18
N GLY A 128 7.79 -18.10 -18.47
CA GLY A 128 6.70 -18.57 -19.35
C GLY A 128 5.65 -19.53 -18.77
N GLY A 129 5.52 -19.66 -17.45
CA GLY A 129 4.36 -20.34 -16.87
C GLY A 129 3.09 -19.48 -17.00
N LYS A 130 1.99 -20.03 -17.54
CA LYS A 130 0.66 -19.36 -17.58
C LYS A 130 0.16 -18.86 -16.19
N TYR A 131 0.76 -19.36 -15.11
CA TYR A 131 0.42 -19.07 -13.72
C TYR A 131 1.27 -17.98 -13.07
N TYR A 132 2.16 -17.32 -13.82
CA TYR A 132 2.99 -16.22 -13.30
C TYR A 132 2.53 -14.87 -13.87
N ARG A 133 1.25 -14.55 -13.68
CA ARG A 133 0.69 -13.20 -13.78
C ARG A 133 0.48 -12.67 -12.36
N ASP A 134 1.54 -12.71 -11.56
CA ASP A 134 1.44 -12.50 -10.11
C ASP A 134 1.01 -11.08 -9.82
N HIS A 135 1.56 -10.10 -10.55
CA HIS A 135 1.33 -8.70 -10.22
C HIS A 135 -0.06 -8.18 -10.59
N VAL A 136 -0.71 -8.73 -11.63
CA VAL A 136 -2.12 -8.39 -11.96
C VAL A 136 -3.05 -8.82 -10.83
N ILE A 137 -2.87 -10.05 -10.35
CA ILE A 137 -3.68 -10.61 -9.26
C ILE A 137 -3.31 -9.95 -7.93
N HIS A 138 -2.03 -9.67 -7.70
CA HIS A 138 -1.52 -9.01 -6.51
C HIS A 138 -2.15 -7.63 -6.31
N VAL A 139 -2.05 -6.72 -7.30
CA VAL A 139 -2.62 -5.37 -7.15
C VAL A 139 -4.14 -5.42 -6.97
N PHE A 140 -4.81 -6.41 -7.57
CA PHE A 140 -6.23 -6.63 -7.38
C PHE A 140 -6.57 -7.12 -5.97
N ARG A 141 -5.79 -8.06 -5.41
CA ARG A 141 -5.94 -8.52 -4.02
C ARG A 141 -5.65 -7.41 -3.02
N VAL A 142 -4.62 -6.60 -3.24
CA VAL A 142 -4.32 -5.41 -2.43
C VAL A 142 -5.50 -4.44 -2.46
N TRP A 143 -6.08 -4.21 -3.64
CA TRP A 143 -7.27 -3.38 -3.78
C TRP A 143 -8.46 -3.91 -2.96
N LEU A 144 -8.79 -5.21 -3.08
CA LEU A 144 -9.86 -5.85 -2.32
C LEU A 144 -9.60 -5.79 -0.81
N LEU A 145 -8.40 -6.13 -0.36
CA LEU A 145 -8.07 -6.17 1.06
C LEU A 145 -8.13 -4.77 1.70
N GLY A 146 -7.69 -3.74 0.98
CA GLY A 146 -7.86 -2.37 1.46
C GLY A 146 -9.30 -1.86 1.38
N LEU A 147 -10.10 -2.30 0.39
CA LEU A 147 -11.54 -2.01 0.36
C LEU A 147 -12.24 -2.61 1.58
N GLN A 148 -11.93 -3.85 1.94
CA GLN A 148 -12.44 -4.46 3.17
C GLN A 148 -12.12 -3.57 4.38
N CYS A 149 -10.86 -3.15 4.54
CA CYS A 149 -10.45 -2.28 5.65
C CYS A 149 -11.20 -0.93 5.66
N LEU A 150 -11.46 -0.36 4.49
CA LEU A 150 -12.10 0.95 4.35
C LEU A 150 -13.61 0.90 4.59
N LEU A 151 -14.26 -0.19 4.17
CA LEU A 151 -15.71 -0.36 4.21
C LEU A 151 -16.20 -1.02 5.51
N ASP A 152 -15.33 -1.74 6.22
CA ASP A 152 -15.65 -2.34 7.52
C ASP A 152 -16.12 -1.30 8.58
N ASP A 153 -16.87 -1.77 9.57
CA ASP A 153 -17.49 -0.96 10.65
C ASP A 153 -18.25 0.28 10.12
N ASP A 154 -19.12 0.09 9.12
CA ASP A 154 -19.91 1.13 8.45
C ASP A 154 -19.08 2.23 7.76
N GLY A 155 -17.92 1.86 7.22
CA GLY A 155 -17.00 2.78 6.54
C GLY A 155 -16.23 3.70 7.48
N LYS A 156 -16.09 3.35 8.75
CA LYS A 156 -15.47 4.21 9.78
C LYS A 156 -14.04 4.60 9.44
N TYR A 157 -13.24 3.68 8.90
CA TYR A 157 -11.87 4.00 8.49
C TYR A 157 -11.89 5.01 7.32
N LEU A 158 -12.68 4.73 6.28
CA LEU A 158 -12.85 5.62 5.12
C LEU A 158 -13.24 7.04 5.55
N LYS A 159 -14.18 7.18 6.51
CA LYS A 159 -14.63 8.46 7.04
C LYS A 159 -13.51 9.22 7.77
N LYS A 160 -12.64 8.52 8.50
CA LYS A 160 -11.53 9.11 9.28
C LYS A 160 -10.28 9.44 8.48
N ILE A 161 -10.07 8.87 7.29
CA ILE A 161 -8.90 9.19 6.47
C ILE A 161 -8.93 10.67 6.06
N GLU A 162 -7.83 11.37 6.27
CA GLU A 162 -7.65 12.77 5.87
C GLU A 162 -6.41 12.90 4.98
N ILE A 163 -6.53 13.63 3.87
CA ILE A 163 -5.40 13.89 2.96
C ILE A 163 -4.60 15.12 3.43
N GLN A 164 -5.31 16.12 3.92
CA GLN A 164 -4.75 17.35 4.44
C GLN A 164 -5.79 18.02 5.34
N ARG A 165 -5.33 18.63 6.44
CA ARG A 165 -6.15 19.51 7.28
C ARG A 165 -6.89 20.54 6.40
N ASP A 166 -8.16 20.74 6.68
CA ASP A 166 -9.04 21.70 6.00
C ASP A 166 -9.39 21.38 4.53
N VAL A 167 -9.15 20.14 4.08
CA VAL A 167 -9.57 19.65 2.76
C VAL A 167 -10.65 18.59 2.92
N GLU A 168 -11.88 18.96 2.57
CA GLU A 168 -13.03 18.04 2.60
C GLU A 168 -13.07 17.19 1.33
N ILE A 169 -13.22 15.88 1.51
CA ILE A 169 -13.26 14.88 0.43
C ILE A 169 -14.33 13.86 0.79
N ASN A 170 -15.23 13.59 -0.15
CA ASN A 170 -16.35 12.69 0.08
C ASN A 170 -15.92 11.21 0.00
N CYS A 171 -16.80 10.30 0.44
CA CYS A 171 -16.53 8.86 0.46
C CYS A 171 -16.23 8.28 -0.94
N PHE A 172 -16.91 8.73 -1.99
CA PHE A 172 -16.69 8.26 -3.36
C PHE A 172 -15.32 8.68 -3.92
N GLU A 173 -14.92 9.91 -3.65
CA GLU A 173 -13.59 10.41 -3.98
C GLU A 173 -12.51 9.61 -3.23
N LYS A 174 -12.70 9.35 -1.93
CA LYS A 174 -11.76 8.54 -1.14
C LYS A 174 -11.65 7.10 -1.68
N ILE A 175 -12.75 6.46 -2.06
CA ILE A 175 -12.73 5.12 -2.68
C ILE A 175 -12.01 5.19 -4.04
N SER A 176 -12.23 6.24 -4.82
CA SER A 176 -11.57 6.45 -6.12
C SER A 176 -10.06 6.68 -5.96
N ILE A 177 -9.66 7.45 -4.96
CA ILE A 177 -8.25 7.68 -4.59
C ILE A 177 -7.60 6.35 -4.18
N TRP A 178 -8.22 5.59 -3.28
CA TRP A 178 -7.73 4.26 -2.91
C TRP A 178 -7.61 3.33 -4.12
N SER A 179 -8.64 3.28 -4.97
CA SER A 179 -8.66 2.42 -6.15
C SER A 179 -7.54 2.75 -7.12
N MET A 180 -7.28 4.04 -7.35
CA MET A 180 -6.13 4.50 -8.12
C MET A 180 -4.81 4.06 -7.47
N ILE A 181 -4.64 4.30 -6.16
CA ILE A 181 -3.41 3.98 -5.44
C ILE A 181 -3.13 2.47 -5.49
N ALA A 182 -4.07 1.65 -5.05
CA ALA A 182 -3.88 0.20 -4.90
C ALA A 182 -3.65 -0.50 -6.25
N LEU A 183 -4.42 -0.15 -7.28
CA LEU A 183 -4.31 -0.83 -8.58
C LEU A 183 -3.08 -0.41 -9.40
N THR A 184 -2.40 0.67 -9.02
CA THR A 184 -1.31 1.25 -9.83
C THR A 184 0.02 1.40 -9.11
N HIS A 185 0.11 1.05 -7.82
CA HIS A 185 1.32 1.24 -7.03
C HIS A 185 2.56 0.52 -7.62
N ASP A 186 2.33 -0.60 -8.30
CA ASP A 186 3.38 -1.51 -8.79
C ASP A 186 3.76 -1.38 -10.26
N LEU A 187 3.19 -0.40 -10.98
CA LEU A 187 3.45 -0.22 -12.42
C LEU A 187 4.94 -0.05 -12.79
N GLY A 188 5.75 0.49 -11.89
CA GLY A 188 7.19 0.70 -12.05
C GLY A 188 8.05 -0.54 -11.80
N TYR A 189 7.49 -1.64 -11.30
CA TYR A 189 8.24 -2.83 -10.89
C TYR A 189 9.10 -3.46 -12.01
N PRO A 190 8.62 -3.61 -13.26
CA PRO A 190 9.41 -4.13 -14.36
C PRO A 190 10.67 -3.32 -14.63
N LEU A 191 10.57 -1.99 -14.51
CA LEU A 191 11.68 -1.09 -14.77
C LEU A 191 12.75 -1.22 -13.68
N GLU A 192 12.34 -1.38 -12.42
CA GLU A 192 13.27 -1.69 -11.32
C GLU A 192 13.99 -3.02 -11.57
N LYS A 193 13.27 -4.08 -11.97
CA LYS A 193 13.88 -5.40 -12.23
C LYS A 193 14.77 -5.41 -13.47
N ALA A 194 14.40 -4.69 -14.52
CA ALA A 194 15.20 -4.54 -15.72
C ALA A 194 16.60 -3.99 -15.38
N GLN A 195 16.66 -2.97 -14.50
CA GLN A 195 17.93 -2.40 -14.03
C GLN A 195 18.82 -3.44 -13.35
N GLY A 196 18.25 -4.25 -12.45
CA GLY A 196 19.01 -5.30 -11.77
C GLY A 196 19.54 -6.41 -12.71
N ILE A 197 18.81 -6.73 -13.78
CA ILE A 197 19.25 -7.69 -14.80
C ILE A 197 20.45 -7.13 -15.57
N ILE A 198 20.38 -5.85 -15.95
CA ILE A 198 21.48 -5.17 -16.65
C ILE A 198 22.74 -5.15 -15.80
N ASP A 199 22.62 -4.86 -14.51
CA ASP A 199 23.78 -4.81 -13.62
C ASP A 199 24.45 -6.19 -13.50
N ARG A 200 23.66 -7.27 -13.42
CA ARG A 200 24.18 -8.64 -13.49
C ARG A 200 24.83 -8.96 -14.84
N THR A 201 24.25 -8.50 -15.95
CA THR A 201 24.85 -8.65 -17.28
C THR A 201 26.19 -7.92 -17.37
N LYS A 202 26.28 -6.67 -16.87
CA LYS A 202 27.53 -5.91 -16.80
C LYS A 202 28.59 -6.64 -15.98
N ASP A 203 28.23 -7.16 -14.82
CA ASP A 203 29.15 -7.90 -13.96
C ASP A 203 29.67 -9.17 -14.62
N MET A 204 28.83 -9.91 -15.33
CA MET A 204 29.27 -11.03 -16.16
C MET A 204 30.21 -10.58 -17.28
N MET A 205 29.94 -9.44 -17.92
CA MET A 205 30.79 -8.92 -18.99
C MET A 205 32.17 -8.47 -18.50
N LYS A 206 32.29 -8.04 -17.24
CA LYS A 206 33.59 -7.70 -16.62
C LYS A 206 34.56 -8.89 -16.60
N CYS A 207 34.06 -10.13 -16.69
CA CYS A 207 34.90 -11.32 -16.76
C CYS A 207 35.71 -11.44 -18.06
N PHE A 208 35.30 -10.76 -19.14
CA PHE A 208 35.96 -10.86 -20.45
C PHE A 208 36.22 -9.50 -21.13
N ILE A 209 35.64 -8.41 -20.65
CA ILE A 209 35.91 -7.03 -21.09
C ILE A 209 36.21 -6.19 -19.85
N SER A 210 37.33 -5.46 -19.84
CA SER A 210 37.73 -4.67 -18.66
C SER A 210 36.76 -3.54 -18.30
N ASN A 211 36.04 -2.99 -19.28
CA ASN A 211 35.04 -1.93 -19.12
C ASN A 211 33.84 -2.16 -20.06
N PRO A 212 32.89 -3.04 -19.72
CA PRO A 212 31.74 -3.29 -20.58
C PRO A 212 30.74 -2.13 -20.52
N THR A 213 30.45 -1.53 -21.68
CA THR A 213 29.39 -0.53 -21.81
C THR A 213 28.08 -1.21 -22.22
N VAL A 214 27.24 -1.50 -21.24
CA VAL A 214 25.82 -1.80 -21.44
C VAL A 214 25.03 -0.63 -20.91
N SER A 215 24.68 0.33 -21.77
CA SER A 215 23.79 1.42 -21.39
C SER A 215 22.36 1.04 -21.73
N MET A 216 21.53 0.84 -20.72
CA MET A 216 20.10 1.16 -20.85
C MET A 216 19.99 2.58 -20.32
N ASP A 217 19.82 3.55 -21.23
CA ASP A 217 19.53 4.90 -20.81
C ASP A 217 18.02 4.97 -20.49
N LEU A 218 17.63 4.43 -19.33
CA LEU A 218 16.41 4.89 -18.67
C LEU A 218 16.61 6.33 -18.18
N SER A 219 17.85 6.84 -18.19
CA SER A 219 18.14 8.24 -17.97
C SER A 219 17.51 9.06 -19.10
N PHE A 220 16.55 9.85 -18.67
CA PHE A 220 15.57 10.54 -19.49
C PHE A 220 16.22 11.77 -20.12
N ASN A 221 17.04 11.64 -21.17
CA ASN A 221 17.80 12.78 -21.70
C ASN A 221 16.92 13.98 -22.12
N GLY A 222 17.32 15.18 -21.71
CA GLY A 222 16.66 16.45 -22.07
C GLY A 222 15.31 16.68 -21.39
N ILE A 223 14.25 16.82 -22.20
CA ILE A 223 12.90 17.22 -21.77
C ILE A 223 12.28 16.21 -20.79
N GLN A 224 12.63 14.94 -20.90
CA GLN A 224 12.05 13.89 -20.06
C GLN A 224 12.57 13.95 -18.60
N THR A 225 13.82 14.36 -18.37
CA THR A 225 14.34 14.63 -17.01
C THR A 225 13.60 15.81 -16.38
N ASN A 226 13.29 16.85 -17.15
CA ASN A 226 12.53 18.00 -16.66
C ASN A 226 11.12 17.58 -16.22
N MET A 227 10.47 16.68 -16.96
CA MET A 227 9.15 16.16 -16.57
C MET A 227 9.22 15.31 -15.31
N ASN A 228 10.25 14.48 -15.14
CA ASN A 228 10.43 13.73 -13.91
C ASN A 228 10.68 14.64 -12.71
N ASP A 229 11.55 15.65 -12.87
CA ASP A 229 11.80 16.65 -11.82
C ASP A 229 10.51 17.41 -11.47
N PHE A 230 9.69 17.76 -12.48
CA PHE A 230 8.37 18.35 -12.25
C PHE A 230 7.48 17.46 -11.38
N VAL A 231 7.36 16.16 -11.71
CA VAL A 231 6.57 15.21 -10.90
C VAL A 231 7.11 15.11 -9.48
N VAL A 232 8.44 15.02 -9.32
CA VAL A 232 9.07 14.94 -8.00
C VAL A 232 8.82 16.22 -7.19
N ARG A 233 8.88 17.41 -7.81
CA ARG A 233 8.51 18.68 -7.16
C ARG A 233 7.04 18.73 -6.79
N PHE A 234 6.16 18.30 -7.69
CA PHE A 234 4.71 18.26 -7.49
C PHE A 234 4.35 17.41 -6.26
N ILE A 235 4.76 16.14 -6.24
CA ILE A 235 4.47 15.23 -5.13
C ILE A 235 5.14 15.67 -3.82
N SER A 236 6.18 16.50 -3.89
CA SER A 236 6.90 17.04 -2.72
C SER A 236 6.35 18.38 -2.23
N SER A 237 5.36 18.97 -2.90
CA SER A 237 4.87 20.31 -2.58
C SER A 237 3.68 20.30 -1.63
N LYS A 238 3.47 21.42 -0.94
CA LYS A 238 2.32 21.69 -0.09
C LYS A 238 1.77 23.09 -0.42
N MET A 239 0.46 23.23 -0.47
CA MET A 239 -0.20 24.53 -0.58
C MET A 239 -0.14 25.25 0.78
N ILE A 240 0.30 26.51 0.77
CA ILE A 240 0.33 27.39 1.94
C ILE A 240 -0.58 28.57 1.66
N GLU A 241 -1.51 28.83 2.57
CA GLU A 241 -2.40 29.99 2.48
C GLU A 241 -1.58 31.29 2.57
N VAL A 242 -1.77 32.17 1.61
CA VAL A 242 -1.13 33.48 1.58
C VAL A 242 -1.93 34.41 2.49
N ASN A 243 -1.34 34.81 3.61
CA ASN A 243 -1.91 35.88 4.41
C ASN A 243 -1.74 37.21 3.66
N ASN A 244 -2.77 37.63 2.92
CA ASN A 244 -2.87 38.95 2.29
C ASN A 244 -3.08 40.08 3.33
N LYS A 245 -2.43 40.02 4.50
CA LYS A 245 -2.40 41.14 5.45
C LYS A 245 -1.37 42.18 5.02
N CYS A 246 -1.59 42.78 3.85
CA CYS A 246 -1.05 44.09 3.51
C CYS A 246 -2.19 45.10 3.67
N PRO A 247 -2.05 46.18 4.45
CA PRO A 247 -3.15 47.10 4.75
C PRO A 247 -3.34 48.04 3.56
N LYS A 248 -4.08 47.62 2.55
CA LYS A 248 -4.75 48.47 1.55
C LYS A 248 -5.42 47.56 0.52
N GLU A 249 -6.70 47.31 0.77
CA GLU A 249 -7.83 47.34 -0.17
C GLU A 249 -8.93 46.46 0.41
N GLU A 250 -10.07 47.08 0.69
CA GLU A 250 -11.30 46.40 1.06
C GLU A 250 -11.77 45.63 -0.18
N CYS A 251 -11.32 44.38 -0.31
CA CYS A 251 -11.92 43.44 -1.24
C CYS A 251 -12.99 42.66 -0.49
N ASP A 252 -14.24 42.85 -0.92
CA ASP A 252 -15.37 42.02 -0.56
C ASP A 252 -15.11 40.55 -0.95
N GLU A 253 -15.46 39.65 -0.03
CA GLU A 253 -15.20 38.19 -0.03
C GLU A 253 -13.70 37.78 0.06
N ILE A 254 -13.26 37.38 1.25
CA ILE A 254 -11.92 36.83 1.51
C ILE A 254 -11.83 35.44 0.86
N GLU A 255 -11.66 35.36 -0.45
CA GLU A 255 -11.26 34.11 -1.11
C GLU A 255 -9.87 33.71 -0.62
N ARG A 256 -9.76 32.54 0.01
CA ARG A 256 -8.47 32.00 0.45
C ARG A 256 -7.59 31.71 -0.77
N ARG A 257 -6.41 32.33 -0.79
CA ARG A 257 -5.40 32.16 -1.85
C ARG A 257 -4.26 31.30 -1.33
N TYR A 258 -3.75 30.41 -2.17
CA TYR A 258 -2.71 29.44 -1.82
C TYR A 258 -1.51 29.54 -2.75
N VAL A 259 -0.32 29.27 -2.25
CA VAL A 259 0.90 29.13 -3.04
C VAL A 259 1.51 27.77 -2.81
N ALA A 260 1.93 27.10 -3.88
CA ALA A 260 2.61 25.82 -3.81
C ALA A 260 4.05 26.02 -3.34
N ARG A 261 4.43 25.37 -2.24
CA ARG A 261 5.80 25.39 -1.70
C ARG A 261 6.36 23.98 -1.61
N ILE A 262 7.53 23.79 -2.22
CA ILE A 262 8.25 22.51 -2.18
C ILE A 262 8.67 22.24 -0.73
N GLN A 263 8.48 21.00 -0.28
CA GLN A 263 8.97 20.52 1.01
C GLN A 263 10.30 19.78 0.76
N PRO A 264 11.47 20.38 1.07
CA PRO A 264 12.78 19.79 0.73
C PRO A 264 12.97 18.39 1.33
N LYS A 265 12.33 18.14 2.49
CA LYS A 265 12.35 16.84 3.18
C LYS A 265 11.76 15.71 2.34
N TYR A 266 10.74 15.97 1.52
CA TYR A 266 10.16 14.96 0.62
C TYR A 266 10.91 14.94 -0.70
N TYR A 267 11.25 16.12 -1.24
CA TYR A 267 11.94 16.27 -2.51
C TYR A 267 13.24 15.46 -2.58
N ASN A 268 14.15 15.65 -1.61
CA ASN A 268 15.43 14.94 -1.61
C ASN A 268 15.27 13.42 -1.45
N LYS A 269 14.24 12.98 -0.71
CA LYS A 269 13.97 11.54 -0.50
C LYS A 269 13.43 10.88 -1.76
N PHE A 270 12.49 11.55 -2.45
CA PHE A 270 11.98 11.05 -3.73
C PHE A 270 13.02 11.10 -4.83
N GLN A 271 13.90 12.11 -4.87
CA GLN A 271 15.05 12.13 -5.77
C GLN A 271 15.97 10.92 -5.54
N LYS A 272 16.35 10.65 -4.29
CA LYS A 272 17.15 9.48 -3.93
C LYS A 272 16.45 8.16 -4.28
N SER A 273 15.13 8.10 -4.13
CA SER A 273 14.30 6.96 -4.54
C SER A 273 14.32 6.76 -6.06
N LEU A 274 14.28 7.87 -6.82
CA LEU A 274 14.32 7.87 -8.28
C LEU A 274 15.70 7.45 -8.81
N GLU A 275 16.79 7.92 -8.19
CA GLU A 275 18.17 7.50 -8.51
C GLU A 275 18.38 5.99 -8.32
N ARG A 276 17.66 5.40 -7.36
CA ARG A 276 17.68 3.96 -7.08
C ARG A 276 16.70 3.14 -7.93
N TYR A 277 15.91 3.79 -8.79
CA TYR A 277 14.89 3.16 -9.61
C TYR A 277 13.84 2.39 -8.80
N ASN A 278 13.55 2.84 -7.56
CA ASN A 278 12.51 2.21 -6.75
C ASN A 278 11.16 2.28 -7.48
N HIS A 279 10.44 1.15 -7.55
CA HIS A 279 9.24 1.05 -8.38
C HIS A 279 8.13 2.04 -8.03
N GLY A 280 7.91 2.39 -6.76
CA GLY A 280 6.82 3.31 -6.40
C GLY A 280 6.95 4.70 -7.03
N ILE A 281 8.16 5.30 -7.04
CA ILE A 281 8.35 6.60 -7.69
C ILE A 281 8.27 6.48 -9.22
N LEU A 282 8.70 5.36 -9.78
CA LEU A 282 8.54 5.08 -11.22
C LEU A 282 7.06 4.93 -11.59
N SER A 283 6.26 4.23 -10.78
CA SER A 283 4.81 4.11 -10.93
C SER A 283 4.14 5.49 -10.93
N ALA A 284 4.49 6.34 -9.97
CA ALA A 284 3.95 7.71 -9.91
C ALA A 284 4.29 8.54 -11.17
N ILE A 285 5.52 8.41 -11.69
CA ILE A 285 5.94 9.08 -12.93
C ILE A 285 5.18 8.52 -14.16
N ILE A 286 4.99 7.21 -14.24
CA ILE A 286 4.23 6.56 -15.33
C ILE A 286 2.80 7.08 -15.34
N LEU A 287 2.12 7.08 -14.18
CA LEU A 287 0.75 7.57 -14.03
C LEU A 287 0.63 9.03 -14.49
N TYR A 288 1.52 9.89 -13.99
CA TYR A 288 1.52 11.30 -14.35
C TYR A 288 1.69 11.52 -15.86
N LYS A 289 2.52 10.71 -16.52
CA LYS A 289 2.80 10.84 -17.95
C LYS A 289 1.72 10.28 -18.86
N LEU A 290 1.05 9.21 -18.44
CA LEU A 290 0.09 8.49 -19.30
C LEU A 290 -1.35 8.98 -19.12
N LEU A 291 -1.74 9.41 -17.92
CA LEU A 291 -3.10 9.88 -17.64
C LEU A 291 -3.19 11.40 -17.74
N ARG A 292 -4.08 11.90 -18.62
CA ARG A 292 -4.29 13.36 -18.77
C ARG A 292 -4.83 14.00 -17.50
N TYR A 293 -5.55 13.24 -16.69
CA TYR A 293 -6.05 13.67 -15.38
C TYR A 293 -4.94 14.31 -14.53
N PHE A 294 -3.74 13.72 -14.49
CA PHE A 294 -2.61 14.29 -13.75
C PHE A 294 -1.90 15.43 -14.49
N LEU A 295 -1.99 15.50 -15.82
CA LEU A 295 -1.44 16.61 -16.60
C LEU A 295 -2.25 17.91 -16.42
N GLU A 296 -3.52 17.77 -16.04
CA GLU A 296 -4.44 18.87 -15.71
C GLU A 296 -4.30 19.33 -14.25
N SER A 297 -3.33 18.79 -13.49
CA SER A 297 -3.11 19.14 -12.08
C SER A 297 -2.62 20.57 -11.88
N ASP A 298 -3.14 21.21 -10.84
CA ASP A 298 -2.84 22.60 -10.47
C ASP A 298 -1.47 22.74 -9.79
N PHE A 299 -0.41 22.86 -10.60
CA PHE A 299 0.93 23.13 -10.09
C PHE A 299 1.71 24.05 -11.03
N ASN A 300 2.30 25.08 -10.45
CA ASN A 300 3.09 26.06 -11.18
C ASN A 300 4.52 26.06 -10.67
N ILE A 301 5.46 26.17 -11.61
CA ILE A 301 6.90 26.30 -11.30
C ILE A 301 7.18 27.71 -10.73
N ASN A 302 6.37 28.70 -11.12
CA ASN A 302 6.50 30.07 -10.65
C ASN A 302 5.87 30.19 -9.25
N GLU A 303 6.70 30.58 -8.28
CA GLU A 303 6.29 30.71 -6.87
C GLU A 303 5.25 31.80 -6.61
N ASP A 304 5.04 32.70 -7.57
CA ASP A 304 4.12 33.84 -7.43
C ASP A 304 2.69 33.50 -7.88
N TYR A 305 2.47 32.33 -8.49
CA TYR A 305 1.13 31.93 -8.90
C TYR A 305 0.28 31.58 -7.69
N GLN A 306 -0.89 32.20 -7.60
CA GLN A 306 -1.84 32.00 -6.51
C GLN A 306 -3.00 31.12 -6.96
N PHE A 307 -3.24 30.06 -6.21
CA PHE A 307 -4.32 29.12 -6.41
C PHE A 307 -5.53 29.49 -5.55
N GLY A 308 -6.74 29.25 -6.06
CA GLY A 308 -7.98 29.29 -5.29
C GLY A 308 -8.15 28.07 -4.39
N GLN A 309 -9.22 28.07 -3.59
CA GLN A 309 -9.51 26.98 -2.64
C GLN A 309 -9.76 25.64 -3.36
N GLU A 310 -10.51 25.65 -4.45
CA GLU A 310 -10.83 24.41 -5.18
C GLU A 310 -9.61 23.85 -5.93
N GLU A 311 -8.79 24.73 -6.53
CA GLU A 311 -7.51 24.34 -7.13
C GLU A 311 -6.58 23.71 -6.08
N ALA A 312 -6.56 24.26 -4.85
CA ALA A 312 -5.81 23.67 -3.75
C ALA A 312 -6.36 22.29 -3.34
N ARG A 313 -7.68 22.12 -3.21
CA ARG A 313 -8.31 20.81 -2.93
C ARG A 313 -7.94 19.78 -4.00
N GLN A 314 -8.07 20.14 -5.27
CA GLN A 314 -7.74 19.25 -6.39
C GLN A 314 -6.25 18.93 -6.43
N PHE A 315 -5.37 19.90 -6.17
CA PHE A 315 -3.94 19.65 -5.98
C PHE A 315 -3.69 18.57 -4.92
N TYR A 316 -4.36 18.64 -3.76
CA TYR A 316 -4.19 17.66 -2.69
C TYR A 316 -4.64 16.25 -3.09
N ILE A 317 -5.75 16.12 -3.82
CA ILE A 317 -6.26 14.83 -4.33
C ILE A 317 -5.23 14.20 -5.28
N HIS A 318 -4.82 14.93 -6.33
CA HIS A 318 -3.85 14.43 -7.31
C HIS A 318 -2.51 14.08 -6.66
N ARG A 319 -2.04 14.98 -5.77
CA ARG A 319 -0.78 14.79 -5.04
C ARG A 319 -0.84 13.55 -4.15
N GLU A 320 -1.94 13.30 -3.45
CA GLU A 320 -2.03 12.17 -2.53
C GLU A 320 -1.97 10.83 -3.25
N ILE A 321 -2.64 10.69 -4.40
CA ILE A 321 -2.56 9.47 -5.21
C ILE A 321 -1.09 9.18 -5.57
N LEU A 322 -0.41 10.16 -6.16
CA LEU A 322 0.97 9.98 -6.62
C LEU A 322 1.96 9.86 -5.45
N ARG A 323 1.74 10.59 -4.36
CA ARG A 323 2.60 10.55 -3.17
C ARG A 323 2.47 9.23 -2.43
N ALA A 324 1.27 8.68 -2.28
CA ALA A 324 1.07 7.38 -1.66
C ALA A 324 1.75 6.27 -2.47
N VAL A 325 1.53 6.27 -3.78
CA VAL A 325 2.23 5.38 -4.72
C VAL A 325 3.74 5.59 -4.67
N ALA A 326 4.27 6.80 -4.61
CA ALA A 326 5.71 7.00 -4.51
C ALA A 326 6.30 6.59 -3.15
N SER A 327 5.53 6.73 -2.07
CA SER A 327 6.03 6.56 -0.70
C SER A 327 6.10 5.11 -0.25
N HIS A 328 5.26 4.20 -0.78
CA HIS A 328 5.20 2.81 -0.28
C HIS A 328 6.54 2.04 -0.40
N THR A 329 7.41 2.44 -1.32
CA THR A 329 8.76 1.87 -1.48
C THR A 329 9.88 2.80 -1.03
N CYS A 330 9.55 4.03 -0.61
CA CYS A 330 10.53 5.03 -0.20
C CYS A 330 10.82 4.93 1.30
N ARG A 331 11.77 4.06 1.68
CA ARG A 331 12.15 3.83 3.09
C ARG A 331 12.67 5.06 3.84
N ASP A 332 13.13 6.07 3.11
CA ASP A 332 13.59 7.32 3.73
C ASP A 332 12.41 8.15 4.30
N ILE A 333 11.20 7.95 3.80
CA ILE A 333 9.97 8.56 4.32
C ILE A 333 9.47 7.68 5.46
N TYR A 334 9.36 8.28 6.65
CA TYR A 334 8.75 7.60 7.79
C TYR A 334 7.30 8.09 7.95
N HIS A 335 6.44 7.16 8.34
CA HIS A 335 4.99 7.37 8.44
C HIS A 335 4.59 7.50 9.91
N LEU A 336 3.87 8.58 10.21
CA LEU A 336 3.44 8.91 11.57
C LEU A 336 1.92 8.76 11.76
N ASP A 337 1.17 8.69 10.66
CA ASP A 337 -0.29 8.75 10.68
C ASP A 337 -0.91 7.49 10.08
N MET A 338 -1.69 6.76 10.89
CA MET A 338 -2.49 5.62 10.45
C MET A 338 -3.64 6.06 9.53
N LEU A 339 -4.17 7.27 9.68
CA LEU A 339 -5.31 7.79 8.92
C LEU A 339 -4.90 8.31 7.53
N SER A 340 -3.94 7.66 6.89
CA SER A 340 -3.42 8.00 5.57
C SER A 340 -3.47 6.82 4.61
N PHE A 341 -3.73 7.08 3.33
CA PHE A 341 -3.72 6.03 2.30
C PHE A 341 -2.36 5.37 2.13
N SER A 342 -1.28 6.14 2.36
CA SER A 342 0.09 5.61 2.30
C SER A 342 0.32 4.53 3.37
N PHE A 343 -0.15 4.76 4.60
CA PHE A 343 -0.04 3.77 5.68
C PHE A 343 -0.83 2.50 5.34
N LEU A 344 -2.09 2.66 4.89
CA LEU A 344 -2.93 1.54 4.49
C LEU A 344 -2.28 0.72 3.37
N LEU A 345 -1.76 1.38 2.33
CA LEU A 345 -1.11 0.71 1.20
C LEU A 345 0.07 -0.15 1.67
N ILE A 346 0.97 0.40 2.49
CA ILE A 346 2.17 -0.32 2.97
C ILE A 346 1.80 -1.59 3.73
N VAL A 347 0.77 -1.52 4.59
CA VAL A 347 0.41 -2.66 5.42
C VAL A 347 -0.37 -3.71 4.63
N VAL A 348 -1.29 -3.29 3.75
CA VAL A 348 -2.10 -4.19 2.93
C VAL A 348 -1.25 -4.88 1.86
N ASP A 349 -0.30 -4.17 1.26
CA ASP A 349 0.68 -4.72 0.31
C ASP A 349 1.52 -5.83 0.96
N ASP A 350 2.11 -5.58 2.14
CA ASP A 350 2.91 -6.59 2.85
C ASP A 350 2.07 -7.76 3.40
N ALA A 351 0.80 -7.53 3.74
CA ALA A 351 -0.12 -8.58 4.20
C ALA A 351 -0.60 -9.51 3.07
N GLN A 352 -0.56 -9.04 1.82
CA GLN A 352 -0.97 -9.80 0.65
C GLN A 352 0.12 -10.83 0.27
N GLU A 353 0.13 -11.96 0.96
CA GLU A 353 1.08 -13.06 0.69
C GLU A 353 0.39 -14.37 0.25
N TRP A 354 -0.93 -14.52 0.44
CA TRP A 354 -1.63 -15.76 0.04
C TRP A 354 -1.66 -15.92 -1.48
N GLY A 355 -1.60 -17.17 -1.94
CA GLY A 355 -1.57 -17.49 -3.37
C GLY A 355 -0.29 -17.07 -4.13
N ARG A 356 0.74 -16.51 -3.48
CA ARG A 356 2.05 -16.27 -4.09
C ARG A 356 2.90 -17.55 -4.03
N LYS A 357 3.33 -18.09 -5.18
CA LYS A 357 4.31 -19.20 -5.21
C LYS A 357 5.72 -18.65 -5.13
N ARG A 358 6.51 -19.16 -4.19
CA ARG A 358 7.98 -18.98 -4.26
C ARG A 358 8.50 -19.79 -5.45
N ILE A 359 9.50 -19.27 -6.16
CA ILE A 359 10.13 -19.99 -7.28
C ILE A 359 10.57 -21.40 -6.87
N SER A 360 11.00 -21.58 -5.62
CA SER A 360 11.34 -22.89 -5.05
C SER A 360 10.17 -23.89 -5.01
N GLU A 361 8.93 -23.41 -4.83
CA GLU A 361 7.71 -24.23 -4.76
C GLU A 361 7.24 -24.70 -6.15
N LEU A 362 7.74 -24.08 -7.22
CA LEU A 362 7.52 -24.57 -8.59
C LEU A 362 8.32 -25.85 -8.89
N TYR A 363 9.41 -26.10 -8.14
CA TYR A 363 10.32 -27.21 -8.36
C TYR A 363 10.33 -28.24 -7.22
N VAL A 364 9.73 -27.92 -6.07
CA VAL A 364 9.64 -28.80 -4.90
C VAL A 364 8.23 -28.72 -4.31
N ASN A 365 7.56 -29.86 -4.14
CA ASN A 365 6.33 -29.94 -3.35
C ASN A 365 6.68 -29.57 -1.91
N LYS A 366 6.41 -28.33 -1.50
CA LYS A 366 6.54 -27.94 -0.08
C LYS A 366 5.31 -28.40 0.68
N ASP A 367 5.53 -29.02 1.84
CA ASP A 367 4.50 -29.42 2.81
C ASP A 367 4.07 -28.28 3.76
N SER A 368 4.31 -27.02 3.38
CA SER A 368 3.98 -25.84 4.19
C SER A 368 2.67 -25.20 3.75
N SER A 369 1.85 -24.75 4.71
CA SER A 369 0.64 -23.97 4.43
C SER A 369 0.73 -22.56 5.00
N TYR A 370 0.11 -21.61 4.31
CA TYR A 370 -0.07 -20.23 4.75
C TYR A 370 -1.56 -19.89 4.76
N GLU A 371 -1.99 -19.14 5.77
CA GLU A 371 -3.34 -18.65 5.90
C GLU A 371 -3.27 -17.20 6.40
N PHE A 372 -3.82 -16.26 5.62
CA PHE A 372 -4.04 -14.90 6.08
C PHE A 372 -5.30 -14.86 6.95
N CYS A 373 -5.19 -14.40 8.21
CA CYS A 373 -6.32 -14.40 9.13
C CYS A 373 -7.14 -13.12 9.00
N SER A 374 -6.55 -11.97 9.37
CA SER A 374 -7.30 -10.72 9.49
C SER A 374 -6.42 -9.49 9.57
N ILE A 375 -6.96 -8.36 9.13
CA ILE A 375 -6.49 -7.02 9.49
C ILE A 375 -7.61 -6.35 10.29
N VAL A 376 -7.28 -5.80 11.45
CA VAL A 376 -8.25 -5.14 12.34
C VAL A 376 -7.74 -3.75 12.71
N PRO A 377 -8.26 -2.69 12.07
CA PRO A 377 -8.07 -1.33 12.53
C PRO A 377 -8.99 -1.04 13.72
N SER A 378 -8.48 -0.34 14.72
CA SER A 378 -9.23 0.12 15.89
C SER A 378 -8.89 1.58 16.14
N PHE A 379 -9.90 2.40 16.38
CA PHE A 379 -9.71 3.85 16.44
C PHE A 379 -9.97 4.40 17.84
N ASP A 380 -9.23 5.45 18.21
CA ASP A 380 -9.40 6.19 19.47
C ASP A 380 -9.22 5.27 20.69
N VAL A 381 -8.19 4.41 20.65
CA VAL A 381 -7.90 3.42 21.70
C VAL A 381 -7.30 4.08 22.93
N HIS A 382 -6.47 5.09 22.73
CA HIS A 382 -5.85 5.88 23.79
C HIS A 382 -5.76 7.35 23.37
N GLU A 383 -5.62 8.27 24.32
CA GLU A 383 -5.38 9.68 24.06
C GLU A 383 -4.11 10.11 24.78
N SER A 384 -3.19 10.75 24.06
CA SER A 384 -1.98 11.34 24.60
C SER A 384 -2.07 12.85 24.52
N GLN A 385 -1.70 13.55 25.61
CA GLN A 385 -1.60 15.01 25.60
C GLN A 385 -0.16 15.43 25.30
N HIS A 386 0.01 16.21 24.25
CA HIS A 386 1.29 16.84 23.95
C HIS A 386 1.14 18.35 23.79
N ARG A 387 1.67 19.10 24.76
CA ARG A 387 1.51 20.56 24.86
C ARG A 387 0.02 20.91 24.87
N ASP A 388 -0.47 21.64 23.87
CA ASP A 388 -1.86 22.05 23.72
C ASP A 388 -2.65 21.17 22.73
N GLU A 389 -2.05 20.10 22.18
CA GLU A 389 -2.68 19.19 21.23
C GLU A 389 -2.98 17.83 21.88
N THR A 390 -4.24 17.38 21.80
CA THR A 390 -4.63 16.01 22.15
C THR A 390 -4.47 15.12 20.92
N ILE A 391 -3.65 14.08 21.02
CA ILE A 391 -3.40 13.11 19.95
C ILE A 391 -4.19 11.85 20.27
N LYS A 392 -5.12 11.50 19.39
CA LYS A 392 -5.85 10.23 19.46
C LYS A 392 -5.00 9.13 18.88
N ILE A 393 -4.75 8.08 19.65
CA ILE A 393 -3.94 6.93 19.26
C ILE A 393 -4.87 5.82 18.77
N HIS A 394 -4.59 5.32 17.58
CA HIS A 394 -5.26 4.22 16.92
C HIS A 394 -4.44 2.93 17.07
N SER A 395 -5.03 1.78 16.78
CA SER A 395 -4.34 0.48 16.78
C SER A 395 -4.60 -0.21 15.45
N PHE A 396 -3.57 -0.80 14.86
CA PHE A 396 -3.68 -1.59 13.65
C PHE A 396 -3.05 -2.96 13.89
N LYS A 397 -3.85 -4.02 13.77
CA LYS A 397 -3.39 -5.39 14.02
C LYS A 397 -3.52 -6.25 12.77
N ALA A 398 -2.43 -6.83 12.31
CA ALA A 398 -2.41 -7.81 11.21
C ALA A 398 -2.08 -9.19 11.78
N LYS A 399 -2.86 -10.21 11.39
CA LYS A 399 -2.71 -11.58 11.86
C LYS A 399 -2.61 -12.57 10.70
N GLU A 400 -1.59 -13.43 10.78
CA GLU A 400 -1.27 -14.44 9.79
C GLU A 400 -0.95 -15.78 10.47
N LYS A 401 -1.07 -16.87 9.72
CA LYS A 401 -0.77 -18.21 10.23
C LYS A 401 0.02 -19.04 9.22
N PHE A 402 1.01 -19.77 9.72
CA PHE A 402 1.79 -20.73 8.92
C PHE A 402 1.76 -22.11 9.57
N SER A 403 1.87 -23.15 8.74
CA SER A 403 2.16 -24.51 9.19
C SER A 403 3.36 -25.07 8.44
N PHE A 404 4.29 -25.70 9.18
CA PHE A 404 5.49 -26.31 8.62
C PHE A 404 5.73 -27.72 9.17
N LYS A 405 6.24 -28.60 8.29
CA LYS A 405 6.80 -29.91 8.67
C LYS A 405 8.32 -29.93 8.70
N ASN A 406 8.95 -29.02 7.95
CA ASN A 406 10.40 -28.96 7.77
C ASN A 406 11.03 -27.83 8.58
N GLU A 407 12.15 -28.12 9.25
CA GLU A 407 12.85 -27.12 10.04
C GLU A 407 13.53 -26.03 9.19
N SER A 408 13.98 -26.36 7.96
CA SER A 408 14.59 -25.36 7.07
C SER A 408 13.59 -24.26 6.70
N ASP A 409 12.36 -24.65 6.31
CA ASP A 409 11.31 -23.70 5.96
C ASP A 409 10.91 -22.81 7.16
N LEU A 410 10.91 -23.39 8.37
CA LEU A 410 10.68 -22.65 9.61
C LEU A 410 11.77 -21.58 9.83
N ARG A 411 13.05 -21.95 9.68
CA ARG A 411 14.19 -21.02 9.82
C ARG A 411 14.14 -19.90 8.79
N ASP A 412 13.88 -20.24 7.53
CA ASP A 412 13.77 -19.26 6.44
C ASP A 412 12.60 -18.29 6.68
N THR A 413 11.49 -18.78 7.24
CA THR A 413 10.34 -17.96 7.61
C THR A 413 10.66 -17.00 8.75
N PHE A 414 11.35 -17.46 9.81
CA PHE A 414 11.80 -16.56 10.88
C PHE A 414 12.70 -15.43 10.36
N LEU A 415 13.64 -15.75 9.47
CA LEU A 415 14.51 -14.74 8.84
C LEU A 415 13.71 -13.77 7.95
N SER A 416 12.74 -14.28 7.20
CA SER A 416 11.85 -13.47 6.37
C SER A 416 11.01 -12.51 7.21
N LEU A 417 10.38 -13.00 8.28
CA LEU A 417 9.59 -12.20 9.21
C LEU A 417 10.47 -11.13 9.87
N TYR A 418 11.66 -11.48 10.34
CA TYR A 418 12.57 -10.50 10.92
C TYR A 418 13.02 -9.44 9.91
N LYS A 419 13.23 -9.81 8.64
CA LYS A 419 13.53 -8.85 7.57
C LYS A 419 12.36 -7.90 7.30
N GLN A 420 11.12 -8.38 7.27
CA GLN A 420 9.92 -7.54 7.20
C GLN A 420 9.85 -6.60 8.40
N CYS A 421 10.15 -7.10 9.61
CA CYS A 421 10.16 -6.31 10.83
C CYS A 421 11.17 -5.18 10.78
N ARG A 422 12.38 -5.42 10.25
CA ARG A 422 13.35 -4.35 10.03
C ARG A 422 12.84 -3.29 9.05
N GLY A 423 12.11 -3.71 8.01
CA GLY A 423 11.42 -2.80 7.10
C GLY A 423 10.43 -1.89 7.83
N TYR A 424 9.54 -2.46 8.62
CA TYR A 424 8.59 -1.70 9.43
C TYR A 424 9.26 -0.81 10.47
N LYS A 425 10.31 -1.29 11.16
CA LYS A 425 11.10 -0.46 12.08
C LYS A 425 11.71 0.74 11.37
N GLU A 426 12.13 0.61 10.11
CA GLU A 426 12.68 1.72 9.32
C GLU A 426 11.60 2.71 8.85
N ILE A 427 10.43 2.20 8.43
CA ILE A 427 9.30 2.98 7.89
C ILE A 427 8.49 3.68 9.00
N PHE A 428 8.32 3.03 10.15
CA PHE A 428 7.63 3.58 11.33
C PHE A 428 8.62 4.03 12.40
N ARG A 429 9.88 4.29 12.01
CA ARG A 429 10.95 4.70 12.90
C ARG A 429 10.63 5.98 13.65
N ASP A 430 11.28 6.12 14.79
CA ASP A 430 11.31 7.38 15.50
C ASP A 430 12.22 8.39 14.76
N GLY A 431 11.79 9.65 14.73
CA GLY A 431 12.48 10.75 14.09
C GLY A 431 11.99 12.10 14.57
N GLN A 432 12.18 13.13 13.74
CA GLN A 432 11.63 14.46 14.00
C GLN A 432 10.10 14.34 13.96
N ASP A 433 9.39 14.77 14.99
CA ASP A 433 7.92 14.62 15.12
C ASP A 433 7.39 13.23 15.54
N THR A 434 8.20 12.28 16.05
CA THR A 434 7.66 10.99 16.60
C THR A 434 6.51 11.20 17.57
N ILE A 435 6.56 12.26 18.37
CA ILE A 435 5.54 12.57 19.36
C ILE A 435 4.15 12.75 18.73
N ARG A 436 4.09 13.09 17.43
CA ARG A 436 2.87 13.19 16.63
C ARG A 436 2.41 11.87 16.03
N ARG A 437 3.14 10.76 16.22
CA ARG A 437 2.69 9.43 15.82
C ARG A 437 1.35 9.14 16.49
N ASN A 438 0.36 8.69 15.72
CA ASN A 438 -0.99 8.49 16.24
C ASN A 438 -1.43 7.02 16.21
N PHE A 439 -0.49 6.07 16.19
CA PHE A 439 -0.83 4.65 16.06
C PHE A 439 0.07 3.72 16.85
N ASN A 440 -0.51 2.57 17.18
CA ASN A 440 0.15 1.33 17.58
C ASN A 440 0.00 0.32 16.43
N PHE A 441 1.08 -0.33 16.03
CA PHE A 441 1.09 -1.35 14.99
C PHE A 441 1.52 -2.70 15.58
N GLU A 442 0.74 -3.74 15.34
CA GLU A 442 1.03 -5.10 15.74
C GLU A 442 0.90 -6.04 14.53
N LYS A 443 1.98 -6.77 14.20
CA LYS A 443 1.93 -7.89 13.26
C LYS A 443 2.17 -9.18 14.04
N GLN A 444 1.16 -10.05 14.07
CA GLN A 444 1.22 -11.35 14.74
C GLN A 444 1.20 -12.47 13.71
N CYS A 445 2.13 -13.40 13.84
CA CYS A 445 2.24 -14.58 13.01
C CYS A 445 2.24 -15.84 13.88
N ASP A 446 1.19 -16.64 13.74
CA ASP A 446 1.02 -17.92 14.46
C ASP A 446 1.60 -19.05 13.59
N ILE A 447 2.66 -19.71 14.07
CA ILE A 447 3.34 -20.78 13.33
C ILE A 447 3.16 -22.11 14.05
N SER A 448 2.53 -23.07 13.38
CA SER A 448 2.44 -24.45 13.85
C SER A 448 3.54 -25.30 13.23
N PHE A 449 4.33 -25.98 14.05
CA PHE A 449 5.38 -26.89 13.60
C PHE A 449 5.01 -28.34 13.95
N GLU A 450 4.67 -29.11 12.92
CA GLU A 450 4.32 -30.52 13.03
C GLU A 450 5.58 -31.39 12.90
N ASN A 451 6.21 -31.67 14.04
CA ASN A 451 7.15 -32.78 14.16
C ASN A 451 6.50 -33.85 15.07
N THR A 452 7.23 -34.91 15.43
CA THR A 452 6.82 -35.99 16.36
C THR A 452 6.06 -35.53 17.63
N LYS A 453 6.14 -34.24 18.02
CA LYS A 453 5.19 -33.52 18.88
C LYS A 453 4.95 -32.09 18.35
N SER A 454 3.73 -31.56 18.49
CA SER A 454 3.37 -30.21 18.09
C SER A 454 4.07 -29.14 18.92
N VAL A 455 4.69 -28.18 18.25
CA VAL A 455 5.23 -26.94 18.85
C VAL A 455 4.62 -25.77 18.10
N ASN A 456 4.12 -24.79 18.85
CA ASN A 456 3.55 -23.57 18.30
C ASN A 456 4.47 -22.39 18.61
N PHE A 457 4.60 -21.49 17.67
CA PHE A 457 5.32 -20.23 17.81
C PHE A 457 4.36 -19.09 17.55
N VAL A 458 4.40 -18.07 18.39
CA VAL A 458 3.72 -16.80 18.15
C VAL A 458 4.81 -15.75 17.98
N VAL A 459 4.98 -15.29 16.74
CA VAL A 459 5.93 -14.23 16.38
C VAL A 459 5.18 -12.92 16.36
N GLN A 460 5.63 -11.94 17.13
CA GLN A 460 5.00 -10.63 17.22
C GLN A 460 6.01 -9.53 16.96
N LEU A 461 5.63 -8.63 16.06
CA LEU A 461 6.22 -7.30 15.93
C LEU A 461 5.27 -6.29 16.55
N ILE A 462 5.77 -5.52 17.51
CA ILE A 462 5.00 -4.46 18.17
C ILE A 462 5.75 -3.15 18.01
N ILE A 463 5.09 -2.16 17.42
CA ILE A 463 5.54 -0.77 17.36
C ILE A 463 4.46 0.04 18.05
N SER A 464 4.72 0.43 19.30
CA SER A 464 3.77 1.21 20.10
C SER A 464 4.16 2.69 20.13
N TYR A 465 3.22 3.53 20.52
CA TYR A 465 3.46 4.94 20.78
C TYR A 465 4.46 5.12 21.94
N ASP A 466 4.30 4.36 23.03
CA ASP A 466 4.99 4.58 24.30
C ASP A 466 6.33 3.84 24.45
N ASP A 467 6.51 2.71 23.75
CA ASP A 467 7.68 1.84 23.92
C ASP A 467 8.51 1.73 22.65
N ARG A 468 9.77 1.30 22.83
CA ARG A 468 10.63 0.90 21.71
C ARG A 468 9.98 -0.24 20.90
N PRO A 469 10.20 -0.31 19.57
CA PRO A 469 9.80 -1.45 18.76
C PRO A 469 10.35 -2.78 19.31
N ARG A 470 9.50 -3.81 19.42
CA ARG A 470 9.89 -5.14 19.90
C ARG A 470 9.58 -6.21 18.87
N PHE A 471 10.49 -7.18 18.75
CA PHE A 471 10.27 -8.40 17.98
C PHE A 471 10.42 -9.59 18.91
N THR A 472 9.31 -10.27 19.18
CA THR A 472 9.24 -11.36 20.16
C THR A 472 8.78 -12.66 19.52
N ILE A 473 9.35 -13.77 19.99
CA ILE A 473 8.97 -15.12 19.61
C ILE A 473 8.57 -15.86 20.89
N THR A 474 7.29 -16.19 21.01
CA THR A 474 6.76 -17.02 22.08
C THR A 474 6.65 -18.45 21.60
N VAL A 475 7.37 -19.37 22.26
CA VAL A 475 7.35 -20.81 21.95
C VAL A 475 6.47 -21.51 22.97
N SER A 476 5.48 -22.27 22.53
CA SER A 476 4.64 -23.13 23.37
C SER A 476 4.62 -24.57 22.85
N GLY A 477 4.44 -25.53 23.74
CA GLY A 477 4.39 -26.94 23.36
C GLY A 477 3.83 -27.86 24.43
N ASP A 478 3.39 -29.06 24.01
CA ASP A 478 2.62 -29.97 24.87
C ASP A 478 3.44 -30.61 26.01
N THR A 479 4.78 -30.59 25.90
CA THR A 479 5.66 -31.13 26.95
C THR A 479 6.93 -30.29 27.11
N PRO A 480 7.50 -30.20 28.33
CA PRO A 480 8.76 -29.47 28.56
C PRO A 480 9.91 -29.92 27.65
N ARG A 481 9.95 -31.21 27.29
CA ARG A 481 10.95 -31.78 26.38
C ARG A 481 10.87 -31.23 24.96
N ALA A 482 9.68 -30.81 24.50
CA ALA A 482 9.48 -30.23 23.18
C ALA A 482 10.10 -28.82 23.08
N LEU A 483 10.15 -28.10 24.20
CA LEU A 483 10.73 -26.75 24.28
C LEU A 483 12.26 -26.75 24.35
N ASN A 484 12.88 -27.82 24.83
CA ASN A 484 14.34 -27.88 25.03
C ASN A 484 15.16 -27.68 23.74
N LYS A 485 14.58 -27.97 22.56
CA LYS A 485 15.23 -27.75 21.26
C LYS A 485 15.21 -26.26 20.85
N PHE A 486 14.17 -25.52 21.25
CA PHE A 486 13.91 -24.14 20.83
C PHE A 486 14.22 -23.16 21.97
N GLY A 487 15.50 -23.09 22.32
CA GLY A 487 16.04 -22.22 23.36
C GLY A 487 16.77 -21.00 22.81
N VAL A 488 17.37 -20.20 23.70
CA VAL A 488 18.19 -19.01 23.36
C VAL A 488 19.23 -19.34 22.26
N LYS A 489 20.01 -20.42 22.46
CA LYS A 489 21.05 -20.84 21.49
C LYS A 489 20.51 -21.11 20.08
N TYR A 490 19.28 -21.62 19.97
CA TYR A 490 18.67 -21.91 18.68
C TYR A 490 18.39 -20.62 17.90
N PHE A 491 17.79 -19.64 18.56
CA PHE A 491 17.50 -18.34 17.96
C PHE A 491 18.78 -17.52 17.74
N GLU A 492 19.77 -17.61 18.63
CA GLU A 492 21.09 -16.99 18.42
C GLU A 492 21.78 -17.53 17.17
N GLU A 493 21.63 -18.81 16.82
CA GLU A 493 22.18 -19.36 15.58
C GLU A 493 21.49 -18.84 14.32
N ILE A 494 20.16 -18.65 14.38
CA ILE A 494 19.37 -18.15 13.25
C ILE A 494 19.64 -16.65 13.03
N PHE A 495 19.61 -15.87 14.10
CA PHE A 495 19.62 -14.42 14.03
C PHE A 495 21.02 -13.82 14.22
N LYS A 496 22.12 -14.52 13.92
CA LYS A 496 23.45 -13.88 14.00
C LYS A 496 23.52 -12.66 13.08
N PRO A 497 24.02 -11.50 13.55
CA PRO A 497 24.74 -11.26 14.81
C PRO A 497 23.89 -10.69 15.98
N TYR A 498 22.57 -10.73 15.91
CA TYR A 498 21.66 -10.12 16.90
C TYR A 498 21.65 -10.87 18.24
N MET A 499 21.33 -10.14 19.32
CA MET A 499 21.22 -10.69 20.67
C MET A 499 19.83 -11.27 20.90
N VAL A 500 19.75 -12.37 21.67
CA VAL A 500 18.49 -13.00 22.04
C VAL A 500 18.33 -12.97 23.56
N GLU A 501 17.30 -12.29 24.05
CA GLU A 501 16.99 -12.22 25.47
C GLU A 501 15.75 -13.06 25.79
N LYS A 502 15.76 -13.78 26.90
CA LYS A 502 14.57 -14.52 27.38
C LYS A 502 13.81 -13.64 28.38
N LEU A 503 12.62 -13.20 28.00
CA LEU A 503 11.81 -12.27 28.80
C LEU A 503 10.99 -13.00 29.87
N GLU A 504 10.22 -14.02 29.46
CA GLU A 504 9.24 -14.67 30.32
C GLU A 504 9.23 -16.19 30.14
N SER A 505 8.84 -16.91 31.19
CA SER A 505 8.57 -18.35 31.13
C SER A 505 7.36 -18.71 31.98
N SER A 506 6.36 -19.33 31.37
CA SER A 506 5.18 -19.85 32.06
C SER A 506 5.29 -21.36 32.23
N SER A 507 5.42 -21.82 33.48
CA SER A 507 5.40 -23.25 33.80
C SER A 507 4.01 -23.87 33.72
N LYS A 508 2.94 -23.05 33.74
CA LYS A 508 1.55 -23.52 33.62
C LYS A 508 1.13 -23.75 32.17
N GLU A 509 1.63 -22.94 31.24
CA GLU A 509 1.29 -23.00 29.81
C GLU A 509 2.40 -23.64 28.96
N TYR A 510 3.49 -24.09 29.61
CA TYR A 510 4.69 -24.60 28.95
C TYR A 510 5.12 -23.68 27.80
N SER A 511 5.34 -22.39 28.12
CA SER A 511 5.72 -21.36 27.15
C SER A 511 6.94 -20.56 27.58
N ASN A 512 7.75 -20.16 26.60
CA ASN A 512 8.91 -19.28 26.78
C ASN A 512 8.88 -18.17 25.74
N THR A 513 9.10 -16.93 26.15
CA THR A 513 9.13 -15.76 25.25
C THR A 513 10.55 -15.24 25.11
N TYR A 514 10.98 -15.03 23.87
CA TYR A 514 12.30 -14.52 23.50
C TYR A 514 12.17 -13.20 22.73
N GLU A 515 13.00 -12.21 23.02
CA GLU A 515 13.12 -10.95 22.27
C GLU A 515 14.41 -10.97 21.44
N ILE A 516 14.31 -10.58 20.17
CA ILE A 516 15.49 -10.41 19.30
C ILE A 516 15.85 -8.93 19.28
N ILE A 517 17.05 -8.61 19.77
CA ILE A 517 17.53 -7.25 19.98
C ILE A 517 18.70 -6.98 19.03
N ASP A 518 18.57 -5.89 18.25
CA ASP A 518 19.68 -5.37 17.48
C ASP A 518 20.58 -4.54 18.41
N GLN A 519 21.83 -4.96 18.60
CA GLN A 519 22.78 -4.26 19.49
C GLN A 519 23.18 -2.87 18.98
N SER A 520 22.83 -2.54 17.72
CA SER A 520 23.04 -1.21 17.15
C SER A 520 21.85 -0.25 17.37
N GLU A 521 20.73 -0.74 17.88
CA GLU A 521 19.57 0.04 18.36
C GLU A 521 19.70 0.31 19.86
#